data_AF-S3DEN4-F1
#
_entry.id   AF-S3DEN4-F1
#
_cell.length_a   1.000
_cell.length_b   1.000
_cell.length_c   1.000
_cell.angle_alpha   90.00
_cell.angle_beta   90.00
_cell.angle_gamma   90.00
#
_symmetry.space_group_name_H-M   'P 1'
#
loop_
_entity.id
_entity.type
_entity.pdbx_description
1 polymer ?
#
loop_
_entity_poly.entity_id
_entity_poly.type
_entity_poly.pdbx_seq_one_letter_code
_entity_poly.pdbx_strand_id
1 'polypeptide(L)'
;MSVNRVLCLGGILAGWVTLGTCGVAPPTYDVVIVGGGATGTYAAVRLREDFKKSVLVVEKSTVLGGHVDTYIDPITQFPIDYGVQAYHNYSTVTNFFGRFGIPLETAIQPPVDTRYIDLRTGKPSAFVPQDPTAALGAFAAQAYQYPYLVDGYSLPDPVPADLLLPFGDFVKKYNLAAAIPTFLRFGSNLGNMNTATTLYVLMNFGIPQLANDYLITSRHDNSELYRAAAKLLGKDVLYSSTVKDAECTARGTHVLKIKTKDGTQTVYAKKLLITIPPTKDNMNPFNPTDAEAKLYEKFKYGTYWTGLVRGGIPDGISVQNSANGSPYYLPGSPYVENFDFTGVPGLHSFHAVSTDGFPLNTEVGATVFTTAQLVSMTLAKTFNVQGVPKVEVIKDHTPIQLRVGSDVVKGGFYRKLYALQGQKNTFFTGAAWAPDDTGLLWNFTEGILAKLVASF
;
A
#
# COMPACT_ATOMS: atom_id res chain seq x y z
N MET A 1 -12.63 -1.70 -99.44
CA MET A 1 -12.77 -3.14 -99.09
C MET A 1 -12.27 -3.33 -97.67
N SER A 2 -13.10 -3.93 -96.83
CA SER A 2 -12.97 -4.03 -95.37
C SER A 2 -11.84 -4.93 -94.90
N VAL A 3 -11.21 -4.60 -93.77
CA VAL A 3 -10.62 -5.61 -92.87
C VAL A 3 -10.94 -5.26 -91.42
N ASN A 4 -11.40 -6.29 -90.70
CA ASN A 4 -12.01 -6.30 -89.37
C ASN A 4 -11.04 -6.02 -88.22
N ARG A 5 -11.63 -5.49 -87.13
CA ARG A 5 -11.09 -5.43 -85.76
C ARG A 5 -11.07 -6.81 -85.11
N VAL A 6 -10.07 -7.07 -84.26
CA VAL A 6 -10.19 -7.93 -83.06
C VAL A 6 -9.48 -7.20 -81.91
N LEU A 7 -10.22 -6.98 -80.81
CA LEU A 7 -9.74 -6.50 -79.53
C LEU A 7 -9.20 -7.67 -78.69
N CYS A 8 -8.05 -7.49 -78.04
CA CYS A 8 -7.65 -8.27 -76.87
C CYS A 8 -7.28 -7.30 -75.73
N LEU A 9 -8.07 -7.31 -74.66
CA LEU A 9 -7.81 -6.63 -73.39
C LEU A 9 -6.91 -7.53 -72.53
N GLY A 10 -5.66 -7.12 -72.31
CA GLY A 10 -4.76 -7.74 -71.34
C GLY A 10 -4.88 -7.05 -69.98
N GLY A 11 -5.35 -7.78 -68.96
CA GLY A 11 -5.40 -7.31 -67.58
C GLY A 11 -4.01 -7.30 -66.94
N ILE A 12 -3.64 -6.16 -66.34
CA ILE A 12 -2.43 -5.99 -65.53
C ILE A 12 -2.80 -6.32 -64.08
N LEU A 13 -2.33 -7.45 -63.56
CA LEU A 13 -2.33 -7.78 -62.14
C LEU A 13 -1.07 -7.16 -61.50
N ALA A 14 -1.24 -5.99 -60.89
CA ALA A 14 -0.22 -5.41 -60.00
C ALA A 14 -0.23 -6.18 -58.67
N GLY A 15 0.73 -7.08 -58.50
CA GLY A 15 1.00 -7.73 -57.22
C GLY A 15 1.59 -6.72 -56.23
N TRP A 16 0.80 -6.34 -55.23
CA TRP A 16 1.31 -5.63 -54.05
C TRP A 16 2.13 -6.62 -53.23
N VAL A 17 3.46 -6.55 -53.35
CA VAL A 17 4.35 -7.13 -52.34
C VAL A 17 4.21 -6.26 -51.10
N THR A 18 3.43 -6.73 -50.13
CA THR A 18 3.53 -6.23 -48.76
C THR A 18 4.93 -6.57 -48.26
N LEU A 19 5.82 -5.58 -48.26
CA LEU A 19 7.03 -5.62 -47.45
C LEU A 19 6.58 -5.80 -46.00
N GLY A 20 6.61 -7.04 -45.51
CA GLY A 20 6.44 -7.33 -44.10
C GLY A 20 7.46 -6.49 -43.34
N THR A 21 6.97 -5.61 -42.48
CA THR A 21 7.81 -4.94 -41.49
C THR A 21 8.62 -6.02 -40.79
N CYS A 22 9.94 -6.01 -40.96
CA CYS A 22 10.85 -6.81 -40.17
C CYS A 22 10.59 -6.44 -38.71
N GLY A 23 9.82 -7.28 -38.01
CA GLY A 23 9.35 -6.98 -36.66
C GLY A 23 10.55 -6.80 -35.76
N VAL A 24 10.69 -5.63 -35.15
CA VAL A 24 11.69 -5.39 -34.11
C VAL A 24 11.47 -6.46 -33.03
N ALA A 25 12.49 -7.25 -32.73
CA ALA A 25 12.40 -8.28 -31.71
C ALA A 25 11.97 -7.64 -30.38
N PRO A 26 11.04 -8.26 -29.63
CA PRO A 26 10.57 -7.65 -28.39
C PRO A 26 11.73 -7.42 -27.40
N PRO A 27 11.73 -6.31 -26.65
CA PRO A 27 12.84 -5.98 -25.77
C PRO A 27 12.99 -7.02 -24.65
N THR A 28 14.23 -7.25 -24.23
CA THR A 28 14.58 -8.17 -23.14
C THR A 28 15.21 -7.39 -21.99
N TYR A 29 14.76 -7.65 -20.76
CA TYR A 29 15.29 -7.07 -19.53
C TYR A 29 15.83 -8.15 -18.60
N ASP A 30 16.78 -7.78 -17.73
CA ASP A 30 17.24 -8.67 -16.67
C ASP A 30 16.13 -8.87 -15.63
N VAL A 31 15.42 -7.80 -15.26
CA VAL A 31 14.32 -7.85 -14.30
C VAL A 31 13.13 -7.04 -14.80
N VAL A 32 11.95 -7.65 -14.89
CA VAL A 32 10.68 -6.90 -14.95
C VAL A 32 10.10 -6.80 -13.54
N ILE A 33 9.71 -5.60 -13.13
CA ILE A 33 9.16 -5.28 -11.82
C ILE A 33 7.68 -4.92 -12.02
N VAL A 34 6.79 -5.61 -11.32
CA VAL A 34 5.35 -5.38 -11.42
C VAL A 34 4.89 -4.61 -10.18
N GLY A 35 4.52 -3.34 -10.39
CA GLY A 35 4.21 -2.36 -9.35
C GLY A 35 5.33 -1.34 -9.16
N GLY A 36 4.97 -0.06 -9.26
CA GLY A 36 5.80 1.12 -9.04
C GLY A 36 5.56 1.76 -7.67
N GLY A 37 5.08 0.99 -6.69
CA GLY A 37 4.93 1.44 -5.30
C GLY A 37 6.25 1.66 -4.57
N ALA A 38 6.21 1.79 -3.25
CA ALA A 38 7.38 2.01 -2.40
C ALA A 38 8.51 0.99 -2.66
N THR A 39 8.21 -0.31 -2.58
CA THR A 39 9.21 -1.38 -2.78
C THR A 39 9.62 -1.54 -4.24
N GLY A 40 8.69 -1.41 -5.19
CA GLY A 40 8.97 -1.54 -6.62
C GLY A 40 9.88 -0.42 -7.15
N THR A 41 9.61 0.82 -6.75
CA THR A 41 10.46 1.97 -7.11
C THR A 41 11.85 1.85 -6.49
N TYR A 42 11.92 1.51 -5.20
CA TYR A 42 13.18 1.26 -4.52
C TYR A 42 13.98 0.16 -5.21
N ALA A 43 13.35 -0.98 -5.48
CA ALA A 43 13.96 -2.11 -6.18
C ALA A 43 14.48 -1.73 -7.57
N ALA A 44 13.70 -0.98 -8.35
CA ALA A 44 14.09 -0.55 -9.69
C ALA A 44 15.37 0.30 -9.65
N VAL A 45 15.42 1.29 -8.75
CA VAL A 45 16.61 2.14 -8.59
C VAL A 45 17.81 1.31 -8.14
N ARG A 46 17.66 0.45 -7.13
CA ARG A 46 18.75 -0.42 -6.63
C ARG A 46 19.28 -1.36 -7.71
N LEU A 47 18.38 -2.05 -8.41
CA LEU A 47 18.75 -3.00 -9.46
C LEU A 47 19.49 -2.32 -10.62
N ARG A 48 19.02 -1.15 -11.04
CA ARG A 48 19.61 -0.43 -12.17
C ARG A 48 20.91 0.27 -11.80
N GLU A 49 20.89 1.07 -10.74
CA GLU A 49 22.01 1.94 -10.39
C GLU A 49 23.13 1.19 -9.66
N ASP A 50 22.81 0.23 -8.80
CA ASP A 50 23.81 -0.40 -7.93
C ASP A 50 24.20 -1.80 -8.44
N PHE A 51 23.22 -2.60 -8.85
CA PHE A 51 23.46 -3.95 -9.39
C PHE A 51 23.64 -4.00 -10.92
N LYS A 52 23.56 -2.85 -11.60
CA LYS A 52 23.78 -2.69 -13.05
C LYS A 52 22.94 -3.64 -13.91
N LYS A 53 21.70 -3.89 -13.50
CA LYS A 53 20.72 -4.71 -14.22
C LYS A 53 19.82 -3.84 -15.09
N SER A 54 19.47 -4.33 -16.27
CA SER A 54 18.40 -3.72 -17.08
C SER A 54 17.04 -4.02 -16.44
N VAL A 55 16.22 -2.98 -16.25
CA VAL A 55 14.93 -3.09 -15.59
C VAL A 55 13.79 -2.50 -16.41
N LEU A 56 12.58 -3.00 -16.16
CA LEU A 56 11.34 -2.38 -16.62
C LEU A 56 10.32 -2.43 -15.50
N VAL A 57 9.79 -1.29 -15.10
CA VAL A 57 8.69 -1.17 -14.13
C VAL A 57 7.37 -1.10 -14.87
N VAL A 58 6.42 -1.96 -14.53
CA VAL A 58 5.04 -1.92 -15.03
C VAL A 58 4.15 -1.36 -13.92
N GLU A 59 3.64 -0.15 -14.09
CA GLU A 59 2.83 0.57 -13.11
C GLU A 59 1.45 0.90 -13.66
N LYS A 60 0.40 0.56 -12.89
CA LYS A 60 -1.00 0.77 -13.28
C LYS A 60 -1.40 2.25 -13.24
N SER A 61 -0.79 3.02 -12.34
CA SER A 61 -1.00 4.45 -12.14
C SER A 61 -0.20 5.29 -13.15
N THR A 62 -0.46 6.58 -13.15
CA THR A 62 0.31 7.59 -13.90
C THR A 62 1.54 8.10 -13.14
N VAL A 63 1.74 7.65 -11.90
CA VAL A 63 2.84 8.07 -11.01
C VAL A 63 3.41 6.88 -10.24
N LEU A 64 4.65 7.01 -9.77
CA LEU A 64 5.27 6.08 -8.81
C LEU A 64 4.92 6.49 -7.37
N GLY A 65 5.06 5.56 -6.42
CA GLY A 65 4.89 5.83 -4.98
C GLY A 65 3.89 4.92 -4.29
N GLY A 66 2.87 4.43 -5.00
CA GLY A 66 1.87 3.56 -4.42
C GLY A 66 0.99 4.32 -3.43
N HIS A 67 1.11 4.03 -2.13
CA HIS A 67 0.33 4.66 -1.05
C HIS A 67 0.92 5.99 -0.55
N VAL A 68 1.91 6.53 -1.25
CA VAL A 68 2.45 7.86 -0.95
C VAL A 68 1.70 8.89 -1.76
N ASP A 69 0.97 9.76 -1.06
CA ASP A 69 0.17 10.82 -1.67
C ASP A 69 0.37 12.11 -0.89
N THR A 70 0.75 13.16 -1.62
CA THR A 70 0.97 14.52 -1.12
C THR A 70 0.05 15.47 -1.86
N TYR A 71 -0.74 16.26 -1.13
CA TYR A 71 -1.60 17.30 -1.66
C TYR A 71 -0.91 18.65 -1.55
N ILE A 72 -0.86 19.43 -2.63
CA ILE A 72 -0.37 20.81 -2.59
C ILE A 72 -1.57 21.72 -2.41
N ASP A 73 -1.68 22.35 -1.25
CA ASP A 73 -2.80 23.23 -0.95
C ASP A 73 -2.80 24.44 -1.91
N PRO A 74 -3.86 24.67 -2.71
CA PRO A 74 -3.85 25.73 -3.70
C PRO A 74 -3.82 27.14 -3.07
N ILE A 75 -4.18 27.27 -1.79
CA ILE A 75 -4.24 28.56 -1.08
C ILE A 75 -2.87 28.91 -0.48
N THR A 76 -2.30 28.02 0.32
CA THR A 76 -1.04 28.24 1.04
C THR A 76 0.19 27.76 0.28
N GLN A 77 0.01 26.95 -0.77
CA GLN A 77 1.06 26.20 -1.48
C GLN A 77 1.84 25.23 -0.58
N PHE A 78 1.33 24.96 0.63
CA PHE A 78 1.97 24.04 1.56
C PHE A 78 1.67 22.58 1.17
N PRO A 79 2.69 21.72 1.08
CA PRO A 79 2.51 20.28 0.85
C PRO A 79 1.95 19.58 2.10
N ILE A 80 0.99 18.68 1.90
CA ILE A 80 0.34 17.91 2.97
C ILE A 80 0.38 16.43 2.58
N ASP A 81 1.18 15.66 3.29
CA ASP A 81 1.18 14.20 3.17
C ASP A 81 -0.07 13.61 3.82
N TYR A 82 -0.94 13.00 3.00
CA TYR A 82 -2.15 12.34 3.46
C TYR A 82 -2.14 10.84 3.15
N GLY A 83 -1.16 10.33 2.40
CA GLY A 83 -0.85 8.90 2.32
C GLY A 83 0.09 8.45 3.44
N VAL A 84 1.29 7.98 3.07
CA VAL A 84 2.38 7.75 4.03
C VAL A 84 2.82 9.08 4.65
N GLN A 85 2.77 9.17 5.98
CA GLN A 85 3.06 10.40 6.72
C GLN A 85 4.50 10.49 7.24
N ALA A 86 5.13 9.36 7.56
CA ALA A 86 6.47 9.33 8.15
C ALA A 86 7.19 8.00 7.87
N TYR A 87 8.50 7.97 8.16
CA TYR A 87 9.38 6.83 7.97
C TYR A 87 10.18 6.55 9.24
N HIS A 88 10.45 5.30 9.59
CA HIS A 88 11.41 5.00 10.67
C HIS A 88 12.83 5.44 10.28
N ASN A 89 13.65 5.81 11.28
CA ASN A 89 15.04 6.23 11.09
C ASN A 89 15.98 5.04 10.80
N TYR A 90 15.80 4.44 9.62
CA TYR A 90 16.71 3.42 9.11
C TYR A 90 17.73 3.99 8.14
N SER A 91 18.89 3.32 8.09
CA SER A 91 19.93 3.65 7.10
C SER A 91 19.42 3.50 5.67
N THR A 92 18.56 2.53 5.39
CA THR A 92 17.92 2.37 4.07
C THR A 92 17.06 3.57 3.69
N VAL A 93 16.34 4.14 4.65
CA VAL A 93 15.52 5.35 4.46
C VAL A 93 16.42 6.56 4.20
N THR A 94 17.32 6.87 5.13
CA THR A 94 18.21 8.03 5.02
C THR A 94 19.10 7.98 3.77
N ASN A 95 19.62 6.80 3.40
CA ASN A 95 20.41 6.62 2.18
C ASN A 95 19.58 6.82 0.90
N PHE A 96 18.33 6.33 0.87
CA PHE A 96 17.52 6.44 -0.35
C PHE A 96 17.02 7.86 -0.58
N PHE A 97 16.61 8.58 0.47
CA PHE A 97 16.32 10.02 0.39
C PHE A 97 17.58 10.83 0.05
N GLY A 98 18.70 10.51 0.71
CA GLY A 98 20.00 11.15 0.49
C GLY A 98 20.50 11.02 -0.95
N ARG A 99 20.23 9.89 -1.64
CA ARG A 99 20.55 9.70 -3.07
C ARG A 99 19.98 10.80 -3.96
N PHE A 100 18.81 11.33 -3.61
CA PHE A 100 18.12 12.36 -4.39
C PHE A 100 18.30 13.76 -3.80
N GLY A 101 19.13 13.93 -2.75
CA GLY A 101 19.32 15.21 -2.08
C GLY A 101 18.04 15.73 -1.42
N ILE A 102 17.17 14.83 -0.96
CA ILE A 102 15.94 15.18 -0.27
C ILE A 102 16.23 15.17 1.24
N PRO A 103 16.18 16.32 1.92
CA PRO A 103 16.47 16.41 3.34
C PRO A 103 15.36 15.76 4.17
N LEU A 104 15.78 15.05 5.22
CA LEU A 104 14.91 14.49 6.24
C LEU A 104 15.17 15.21 7.57
N GLU A 105 14.13 15.29 8.39
CA GLU A 105 14.19 15.76 9.77
C GLU A 105 13.38 14.85 10.69
N THR A 106 13.64 14.94 11.98
CA THR A 106 12.85 14.22 12.99
C THR A 106 11.43 14.73 12.99
N ALA A 107 10.47 13.81 12.91
CA ALA A 107 9.06 14.13 13.00
C ALA A 107 8.74 14.74 14.37
N ILE A 108 8.22 15.96 14.39
CA ILE A 108 7.70 16.59 15.59
C ILE A 108 6.19 16.46 15.56
N GLN A 109 5.60 15.90 16.62
CA GLN A 109 4.15 15.90 16.80
C GLN A 109 3.79 17.13 17.64
N PRO A 110 3.30 18.23 17.05
CA PRO A 110 2.84 19.36 17.83
C PRO A 110 1.64 18.92 18.69
N PRO A 111 1.47 19.50 19.89
CA PRO A 111 0.29 19.23 20.70
C PRO A 111 -0.94 19.72 19.93
N VAL A 112 -1.76 18.77 19.45
CA VAL A 112 -3.09 19.02 18.90
C VAL A 112 -4.14 18.67 19.94
N ASP A 113 -5.24 19.41 19.95
CA ASP A 113 -6.33 19.17 20.87
C ASP A 113 -7.21 18.03 20.35
N THR A 114 -6.95 16.79 20.80
CA THR A 114 -7.71 15.63 20.35
C THR A 114 -9.05 15.52 21.08
N ARG A 115 -10.14 15.41 20.31
CA ARG A 115 -11.50 15.16 20.78
C ARG A 115 -11.95 13.76 20.40
N TYR A 116 -12.45 13.01 21.38
CA TYR A 116 -13.00 11.67 21.16
C TYR A 116 -14.50 11.78 20.89
N ILE A 117 -14.92 11.40 19.68
CA ILE A 117 -16.29 11.57 19.20
C ILE A 117 -16.78 10.24 18.64
N ASP A 118 -18.02 9.87 18.95
CA ASP A 118 -18.69 8.76 18.29
C ASP A 118 -19.21 9.23 16.94
N LEU A 119 -18.43 9.02 15.87
CA LEU A 119 -18.72 9.57 14.55
C LEU A 119 -20.07 9.09 13.97
N ARG A 120 -20.56 7.93 14.39
CA ARG A 120 -21.90 7.43 13.99
C ARG A 120 -23.02 8.37 14.41
N THR A 121 -22.82 9.07 15.53
CA THR A 121 -23.81 9.98 16.11
C THR A 121 -23.38 11.45 16.05
N GLY A 122 -22.09 11.69 15.80
CA GLY A 122 -21.45 12.99 15.87
C GLY A 122 -21.21 13.51 17.28
N LYS A 123 -21.64 12.82 18.35
CA LYS A 123 -21.62 13.31 19.73
C LYS A 123 -20.31 12.96 20.48
N PRO A 124 -19.92 13.73 21.52
CA PRO A 124 -18.79 13.37 22.37
C PRO A 124 -18.86 11.94 22.90
N SER A 125 -17.73 11.25 22.91
CA SER A 125 -17.60 9.93 23.50
C SER A 125 -17.49 10.01 25.02
N ALA A 126 -17.95 8.98 25.72
CA ALA A 126 -17.71 8.80 27.15
C ALA A 126 -16.28 8.28 27.46
N PHE A 127 -15.47 8.05 26.44
CA PHE A 127 -14.07 7.66 26.60
C PHE A 127 -13.28 8.72 27.35
N VAL A 128 -12.57 8.29 28.40
CA VAL A 128 -11.64 9.11 29.17
C VAL A 128 -10.23 8.60 28.89
N PRO A 129 -9.37 9.37 28.20
CA PRO A 129 -7.98 8.99 27.97
C PRO A 129 -7.25 8.73 29.28
N GLN A 130 -6.48 7.64 29.31
CA GLN A 130 -5.61 7.29 30.42
C GLN A 130 -4.15 7.37 29.97
N ASP A 131 -3.22 7.54 30.92
CA ASP A 131 -1.78 7.45 30.63
C ASP A 131 -1.45 6.05 30.09
N PRO A 132 -0.98 5.93 28.82
CA PRO A 132 -0.70 4.64 28.21
C PRO A 132 0.62 4.02 28.67
N THR A 133 1.46 4.71 29.45
CA THR A 133 2.85 4.33 29.73
C THR A 133 2.98 2.91 30.27
N ALA A 134 2.22 2.55 31.31
CA ALA A 134 2.28 1.21 31.90
C ALA A 134 1.78 0.12 30.93
N ALA A 135 0.73 0.41 30.16
CA ALA A 135 0.18 -0.50 29.16
C ALA A 135 1.17 -0.71 28.00
N LEU A 136 1.83 0.34 27.52
CA LEU A 136 2.87 0.25 26.50
C LEU A 136 4.10 -0.52 27.00
N GLY A 137 4.48 -0.36 28.27
CA GLY A 137 5.53 -1.18 28.89
C GLY A 137 5.16 -2.67 28.94
N ALA A 138 3.92 -3.00 29.31
CA ALA A 138 3.42 -4.37 29.32
C ALA A 138 3.33 -4.96 27.89
N PHE A 139 2.89 -4.16 26.91
CA PHE A 139 2.87 -4.53 25.50
C PHE A 139 4.29 -4.80 24.98
N ALA A 140 5.25 -3.92 25.28
CA ALA A 140 6.65 -4.08 24.89
C ALA A 140 7.22 -5.41 25.39
N ALA A 141 6.95 -5.77 26.65
CA ALA A 141 7.38 -7.05 27.22
C ALA A 141 6.82 -8.28 26.46
N GLN A 142 5.66 -8.15 25.81
CA GLN A 142 5.14 -9.20 24.93
C GLN A 142 5.75 -9.11 23.52
N ALA A 143 5.83 -7.92 22.93
CA ALA A 143 6.37 -7.73 21.58
C ALA A 143 7.83 -8.23 21.47
N TYR A 144 8.66 -8.01 22.50
CA TYR A 144 10.04 -8.49 22.54
C TYR A 144 10.21 -10.02 22.60
N GLN A 145 9.14 -10.78 22.84
CA GLN A 145 9.18 -12.24 22.71
C GLN A 145 9.11 -12.71 21.24
N TYR A 146 8.78 -11.81 20.31
CA TYR A 146 8.58 -12.11 18.90
C TYR A 146 9.48 -11.24 17.98
N PRO A 147 10.81 -11.17 18.22
CA PRO A 147 11.69 -10.27 17.49
C PRO A 147 11.75 -10.55 15.98
N TYR A 148 11.47 -11.79 15.58
CA TYR A 148 11.43 -12.22 14.18
C TYR A 148 10.32 -11.54 13.35
N LEU A 149 9.34 -10.88 13.97
CA LEU A 149 8.27 -10.17 13.26
C LEU A 149 8.75 -8.89 12.56
N VAL A 150 9.88 -8.32 13.00
CA VAL A 150 10.49 -7.15 12.36
C VAL A 150 10.89 -7.46 10.91
N ASP A 151 11.31 -8.69 10.65
CA ASP A 151 11.77 -9.14 9.32
C ASP A 151 10.65 -9.76 8.47
N GLY A 152 9.42 -9.82 8.99
CA GLY A 152 8.28 -10.46 8.33
C GLY A 152 7.67 -11.62 9.12
N TYR A 153 6.98 -12.51 8.41
CA TYR A 153 6.23 -13.64 8.96
C TYR A 153 7.10 -14.90 9.17
N SER A 154 8.32 -14.75 9.69
CA SER A 154 9.23 -15.86 10.01
C SER A 154 8.79 -16.58 11.29
N LEU A 155 7.57 -17.14 11.27
CA LEU A 155 6.90 -17.73 12.43
C LEU A 155 7.50 -19.10 12.79
N PRO A 156 7.67 -19.43 14.09
CA PRO A 156 8.06 -20.77 14.52
C PRO A 156 6.89 -21.77 14.40
N ASP A 157 7.19 -23.06 14.54
CA ASP A 157 6.23 -24.16 14.51
C ASP A 157 6.38 -25.00 15.80
N PRO A 158 5.39 -25.01 16.71
CA PRO A 158 4.07 -24.37 16.58
C PRO A 158 4.12 -22.84 16.69
N VAL A 159 3.16 -22.16 16.05
CA VAL A 159 2.99 -20.71 16.19
C VAL A 159 2.56 -20.39 17.64
N PRO A 160 3.16 -19.40 18.32
CA PRO A 160 2.81 -19.03 19.69
C PRO A 160 1.32 -18.71 19.81
N ALA A 161 0.66 -19.27 20.82
CA ALA A 161 -0.79 -19.15 20.99
C ALA A 161 -1.26 -17.69 21.09
N ASP A 162 -0.46 -16.82 21.72
CA ASP A 162 -0.81 -15.41 21.90
C ASP A 162 -0.86 -14.63 20.59
N LEU A 163 -0.02 -14.97 19.61
CA LEU A 163 -0.08 -14.36 18.28
C LEU A 163 -1.38 -14.70 17.54
N LEU A 164 -2.05 -15.79 17.93
CA LEU A 164 -3.29 -16.25 17.30
C LEU A 164 -4.57 -15.73 17.99
N LEU A 165 -4.44 -15.07 19.14
CA LEU A 165 -5.59 -14.52 19.87
C LEU A 165 -6.27 -13.38 19.08
N PRO A 166 -7.60 -13.24 19.20
CA PRO A 166 -8.25 -11.95 18.94
C PRO A 166 -7.58 -10.87 19.79
N PHE A 167 -7.29 -9.71 19.21
CA PHE A 167 -6.53 -8.67 19.90
C PHE A 167 -7.24 -8.15 21.15
N GLY A 168 -8.59 -8.12 21.18
CA GLY A 168 -9.34 -7.77 22.38
C GLY A 168 -9.07 -8.71 23.57
N ASP A 169 -8.82 -9.99 23.31
CA ASP A 169 -8.45 -10.97 24.33
C ASP A 169 -7.00 -10.79 24.77
N PHE A 170 -6.10 -10.44 23.85
CA PHE A 170 -4.71 -10.08 24.15
C PHE A 170 -4.63 -8.82 25.04
N VAL A 171 -5.41 -7.79 24.70
CA VAL A 171 -5.55 -6.56 25.50
C VAL A 171 -6.02 -6.89 26.92
N LYS A 172 -7.03 -7.75 27.05
CA LYS A 172 -7.54 -8.18 28.36
C LYS A 172 -6.47 -8.96 29.14
N LYS A 173 -5.80 -9.92 28.49
CA LYS A 173 -4.80 -10.80 29.10
C LYS A 173 -3.64 -10.01 29.71
N TYR A 174 -3.19 -8.94 29.04
CA TYR A 174 -2.02 -8.17 29.44
C TYR A 174 -2.34 -6.77 29.99
N ASN A 175 -3.62 -6.48 30.25
CA ASN A 175 -4.08 -5.19 30.79
C ASN A 175 -3.63 -3.98 29.95
N LEU A 176 -3.89 -4.02 28.64
CA LEU A 176 -3.40 -3.04 27.68
C LEU A 176 -4.41 -1.94 27.31
N ALA A 177 -5.54 -1.87 28.01
CA ALA A 177 -6.67 -1.02 27.62
C ALA A 177 -6.32 0.48 27.52
N ALA A 178 -5.41 0.97 28.37
CA ALA A 178 -4.96 2.37 28.34
C ALA A 178 -4.21 2.75 27.04
N ALA A 179 -3.63 1.78 26.33
CA ALA A 179 -2.90 2.01 25.08
C ALA A 179 -3.76 1.83 23.82
N ILE A 180 -5.07 1.61 23.95
CA ILE A 180 -5.99 1.41 22.82
C ILE A 180 -5.94 2.54 21.78
N PRO A 181 -5.94 3.83 22.14
CA PRO A 181 -5.81 4.90 21.16
C PRO A 181 -4.53 4.82 20.33
N THR A 182 -3.42 4.38 20.95
CA THR A 182 -2.15 4.16 20.25
C THR A 182 -2.27 3.00 19.27
N PHE A 183 -2.82 1.86 19.69
CA PHE A 183 -2.99 0.73 18.79
C PHE A 183 -3.92 1.06 17.62
N LEU A 184 -4.99 1.83 17.86
CA LEU A 184 -5.92 2.25 16.81
C LEU A 184 -5.22 3.05 15.71
N ARG A 185 -4.38 4.02 16.08
CA ARG A 185 -3.63 4.88 15.14
C ARG A 185 -2.79 4.10 14.12
N PHE A 186 -2.29 2.93 14.49
CA PHE A 186 -1.45 2.12 13.61
C PHE A 186 -2.21 0.92 13.01
N GLY A 187 -3.19 0.38 13.72
CA GLY A 187 -3.90 -0.85 13.35
C GLY A 187 -5.27 -0.65 12.73
N SER A 188 -5.73 0.59 12.54
CA SER A 188 -7.07 0.91 12.00
C SER A 188 -7.34 0.21 10.66
N ASN A 189 -6.33 0.13 9.80
CA ASN A 189 -6.36 -0.53 8.49
C ASN A 189 -6.68 -2.04 8.54
N LEU A 190 -6.67 -2.68 9.71
CA LEU A 190 -7.12 -4.07 9.93
C LEU A 190 -8.65 -4.19 10.00
N GLY A 191 -9.35 -3.06 10.07
CA GLY A 191 -10.80 -2.98 10.25
C GLY A 191 -11.16 -3.08 11.72
N ASN A 192 -11.98 -4.07 12.11
CA ASN A 192 -12.34 -4.27 13.50
C ASN A 192 -11.16 -4.83 14.31
N MET A 193 -10.42 -3.94 14.97
CA MET A 193 -9.25 -4.31 15.75
C MET A 193 -9.57 -5.24 16.93
N ASN A 194 -10.75 -5.15 17.53
CA ASN A 194 -11.10 -6.01 18.68
C ASN A 194 -11.08 -7.51 18.29
N THR A 195 -11.44 -7.82 17.04
CA THR A 195 -11.47 -9.20 16.52
C THR A 195 -10.33 -9.53 15.57
N ALA A 196 -9.43 -8.57 15.28
CA ALA A 196 -8.24 -8.83 14.48
C ALA A 196 -7.31 -9.81 15.18
N THR A 197 -6.63 -10.68 14.43
CA THR A 197 -5.61 -11.58 15.00
C THR A 197 -4.41 -10.77 15.47
N THR A 198 -3.96 -11.00 16.70
CA THR A 198 -2.88 -10.26 17.38
C THR A 198 -1.60 -10.17 16.55
N LEU A 199 -1.25 -11.25 15.83
CA LEU A 199 -0.15 -11.24 14.85
C LEU A 199 -0.19 -10.01 13.95
N TYR A 200 -1.33 -9.69 13.33
CA TYR A 200 -1.41 -8.58 12.38
C TYR A 200 -1.37 -7.21 13.07
N VAL A 201 -1.84 -7.12 14.31
CA VAL A 201 -1.68 -5.89 15.10
C VAL A 201 -0.20 -5.65 15.40
N LEU A 202 0.54 -6.69 15.81
CA LEU A 202 2.00 -6.62 16.01
C LEU A 202 2.78 -6.29 14.72
N MET A 203 2.26 -6.66 13.54
CA MET A 203 2.85 -6.29 12.25
C MET A 203 2.60 -4.81 11.88
N ASN A 204 1.62 -4.13 12.48
CA ASN A 204 1.38 -2.69 12.28
C ASN A 204 1.96 -1.84 13.40
N PHE A 205 1.91 -2.34 14.63
CA PHE A 205 2.49 -1.71 15.82
C PHE A 205 3.28 -2.76 16.61
N GLY A 206 4.58 -2.84 16.37
CA GLY A 206 5.49 -3.79 17.00
C GLY A 206 6.71 -3.09 17.61
N ILE A 207 7.81 -3.84 17.73
CA ILE A 207 9.09 -3.32 18.25
C ILE A 207 9.53 -2.03 17.54
N PRO A 208 9.45 -1.90 16.21
CA PRO A 208 9.85 -0.67 15.51
C PRO A 208 9.06 0.56 15.97
N GLN A 209 7.75 0.45 16.07
CA GLN A 209 6.89 1.58 16.43
C GLN A 209 7.06 2.01 17.90
N LEU A 210 7.53 1.11 18.77
CA LEU A 210 7.87 1.45 20.16
C LEU A 210 9.09 2.36 20.28
N ALA A 211 9.97 2.41 19.27
CA ALA A 211 11.14 3.29 19.27
C ALA A 211 10.76 4.77 19.07
N ASN A 212 9.63 5.02 18.39
CA ASN A 212 9.10 6.37 18.13
C ASN A 212 10.12 7.33 17.49
N ASP A 213 10.93 6.83 16.56
CA ASP A 213 12.06 7.53 15.93
C ASP A 213 11.77 7.92 14.46
N TYR A 214 10.61 8.55 14.25
CA TYR A 214 10.14 8.88 12.92
C TYR A 214 10.87 10.06 12.27
N LEU A 215 11.06 9.96 10.97
CA LEU A 215 11.56 10.99 10.06
C LEU A 215 10.45 11.41 9.09
N ILE A 216 10.47 12.69 8.73
CA ILE A 216 9.67 13.27 7.65
C ILE A 216 10.60 14.01 6.69
N THR A 217 10.10 14.33 5.49
CA THR A 217 10.82 15.26 4.61
C THR A 217 10.74 16.67 5.20
N SER A 218 11.85 17.41 5.22
CA SER A 218 11.84 18.83 5.65
C SER A 218 11.05 19.74 4.69
N ARG A 219 10.63 19.20 3.53
CA ARG A 219 9.78 19.86 2.55
C ARG A 219 8.30 19.45 2.66
N HIS A 220 7.97 18.53 3.58
CA HIS A 220 6.62 17.98 3.81
C HIS A 220 5.96 17.35 2.56
N ASP A 221 6.78 16.87 1.64
CA ASP A 221 6.37 16.27 0.37
C ASP A 221 7.04 14.90 0.19
N ASN A 222 6.44 13.88 0.78
CA ASN A 222 6.92 12.51 0.63
C ASN A 222 6.83 12.01 -0.82
N SER A 223 5.94 12.58 -1.64
CA SER A 223 5.84 12.27 -3.07
C SER A 223 7.05 12.75 -3.87
N GLU A 224 7.85 13.71 -3.36
CA GLU A 224 9.06 14.22 -4.01
C GLU A 224 10.06 13.10 -4.34
N LEU A 225 10.25 12.15 -3.41
CA LEU A 225 11.14 11.01 -3.60
C LEU A 225 10.77 10.22 -4.86
N TYR A 226 9.49 9.96 -5.06
CA TYR A 226 9.02 9.14 -6.17
C TYR A 226 9.01 9.90 -7.49
N ARG A 227 8.82 11.22 -7.47
CA ARG A 227 9.03 12.07 -8.66
C ARG A 227 10.51 12.10 -9.06
N ALA A 228 11.42 12.18 -8.09
CA ALA A 228 12.87 12.13 -8.35
C ALA A 228 13.29 10.76 -8.91
N ALA A 229 12.79 9.66 -8.31
CA ALA A 229 13.04 8.31 -8.80
C ALA A 229 12.43 8.08 -10.20
N ALA A 230 11.22 8.58 -10.47
CA ALA A 230 10.60 8.52 -11.79
C ALA A 230 11.45 9.23 -12.85
N LYS A 231 11.97 10.42 -12.55
CA LYS A 231 12.88 11.16 -13.44
C LYS A 231 14.16 10.36 -13.71
N LEU A 232 14.73 9.74 -12.68
CA LEU A 232 15.91 8.88 -12.81
C LEU A 232 15.60 7.66 -13.69
N LEU A 233 14.48 6.97 -13.45
CA LEU A 233 14.08 5.76 -14.17
C LEU A 233 13.68 6.03 -15.63
N GLY A 234 13.05 7.18 -15.91
CA GLY A 234 12.74 7.64 -17.25
C GLY A 234 11.96 6.61 -18.07
N LYS A 235 12.54 6.18 -19.20
CA LYS A 235 11.92 5.21 -20.12
C LYS A 235 11.79 3.79 -19.56
N ASP A 236 12.43 3.50 -18.42
CA ASP A 236 12.38 2.19 -17.79
C ASP A 236 11.09 1.99 -16.96
N VAL A 237 10.12 2.92 -17.07
CA VAL A 237 8.80 2.84 -16.44
C VAL A 237 7.70 2.91 -17.49
N LEU A 238 6.78 1.96 -17.42
CA LEU A 238 5.55 1.93 -18.18
C LEU A 238 4.38 2.26 -17.27
N TYR A 239 3.94 3.51 -17.34
CA TYR A 239 2.75 3.99 -16.63
C TYR A 239 1.45 3.55 -17.31
N SER A 240 0.33 3.64 -16.59
CA SER A 240 -0.99 3.26 -17.08
C SER A 240 -1.00 1.86 -17.72
N SER A 241 -0.22 0.95 -17.17
CA SER A 241 0.07 -0.35 -17.77
C SER A 241 -0.11 -1.50 -16.79
N THR A 242 -0.59 -2.64 -17.29
CA THR A 242 -0.77 -3.86 -16.50
C THR A 242 -0.30 -5.09 -17.25
N VAL A 243 0.18 -6.10 -16.53
CA VAL A 243 0.46 -7.41 -17.12
C VAL A 243 -0.88 -8.11 -17.39
N LYS A 244 -1.12 -8.50 -18.64
CA LYS A 244 -2.33 -9.20 -19.07
C LYS A 244 -2.16 -10.72 -19.05
N ASP A 245 -0.96 -11.18 -19.36
CA ASP A 245 -0.60 -12.59 -19.49
C ASP A 245 0.92 -12.73 -19.36
N ALA A 246 1.38 -13.78 -18.69
CA ALA A 246 2.79 -14.07 -18.52
C ALA A 246 3.03 -15.57 -18.51
N GLU A 247 4.07 -16.02 -19.19
CA GLU A 247 4.54 -17.40 -19.17
C GLU A 247 6.03 -17.47 -18.85
N CYS A 248 6.43 -18.49 -18.08
CA CYS A 248 7.84 -18.81 -17.91
C CYS A 248 8.19 -19.99 -18.81
N THR A 249 9.09 -19.75 -19.77
CA THR A 249 9.57 -20.80 -20.68
C THR A 249 10.38 -21.86 -19.93
N ALA A 250 10.59 -23.03 -20.56
CA ALA A 250 11.43 -24.10 -20.01
C ALA A 250 12.90 -23.66 -19.75
N ARG A 251 13.36 -22.58 -20.40
CA ARG A 251 14.68 -21.98 -20.19
C ARG A 251 14.71 -20.95 -19.06
N GLY A 252 13.59 -20.73 -18.37
CA GLY A 252 13.48 -19.80 -17.26
C GLY A 252 13.27 -18.33 -17.65
N THR A 253 13.10 -18.02 -18.94
CA THR A 253 12.76 -16.66 -19.41
C THR A 253 11.26 -16.45 -19.31
N HIS A 254 10.85 -15.32 -18.73
CA HIS A 254 9.47 -14.83 -18.73
C HIS A 254 9.13 -14.13 -20.04
N VAL A 255 7.96 -14.43 -20.60
CA VAL A 255 7.34 -13.71 -21.72
C VAL A 255 6.10 -13.02 -21.18
N LEU A 256 6.09 -11.69 -21.19
CA LEU A 256 5.04 -10.85 -20.60
C LEU A 256 4.30 -10.11 -21.70
N LYS A 257 2.97 -10.22 -21.73
CA LYS A 257 2.09 -9.36 -22.52
C LYS A 257 1.60 -8.23 -21.64
N ILE A 258 2.11 -7.03 -21.87
CA ILE A 258 1.78 -5.83 -21.10
C ILE A 258 0.74 -5.02 -21.86
N LYS A 259 -0.43 -4.81 -21.25
CA LYS A 259 -1.44 -3.87 -21.73
C LYS A 259 -0.98 -2.47 -21.38
N THR A 260 -0.92 -1.60 -22.37
CA THR A 260 -0.64 -0.16 -22.23
C THR A 260 -1.82 0.65 -22.78
N LYS A 261 -1.75 1.98 -22.67
CA LYS A 261 -2.69 2.88 -23.35
C LYS A 261 -2.66 2.77 -24.89
N ASP A 262 -1.50 2.43 -25.46
CA ASP A 262 -1.26 2.43 -26.92
C ASP A 262 -1.43 1.04 -27.54
N GLY A 263 -1.78 0.03 -26.73
CA GLY A 263 -1.97 -1.35 -27.18
C GLY A 263 -1.26 -2.36 -26.27
N THR A 264 -1.15 -3.60 -26.75
CA THR A 264 -0.41 -4.66 -26.04
C THR A 264 1.00 -4.78 -26.59
N GLN A 265 1.99 -4.74 -25.71
CA GLN A 265 3.39 -5.00 -26.05
C GLN A 265 3.86 -6.31 -25.42
N THR A 266 4.78 -7.00 -26.10
CA THR A 266 5.44 -8.18 -25.56
C THR A 266 6.81 -7.79 -25.02
N VAL A 267 7.19 -8.31 -23.86
CA VAL A 267 8.49 -8.08 -23.23
C VAL A 267 9.04 -9.39 -22.70
N TYR A 268 10.34 -9.60 -22.82
CA TYR A 268 11.04 -10.73 -22.20
C TYR A 268 11.76 -10.30 -20.93
N ALA A 269 11.75 -11.15 -19.91
CA ALA A 269 12.49 -10.93 -18.66
C ALA A 269 13.24 -12.19 -18.22
N LYS A 270 14.48 -12.04 -17.76
CA LYS A 270 15.20 -13.16 -17.13
C LYS A 270 14.62 -13.50 -15.76
N LYS A 271 14.29 -12.47 -14.98
CA LYS A 271 13.67 -12.57 -13.65
C LYS A 271 12.42 -11.68 -13.58
N LEU A 272 11.48 -12.06 -12.74
CA LEU A 272 10.27 -11.29 -12.43
C LEU A 272 10.27 -10.91 -10.95
N LEU A 273 10.05 -9.64 -10.64
CA LEU A 273 9.88 -9.15 -9.27
C LEU A 273 8.45 -8.63 -9.09
N ILE A 274 7.65 -9.34 -8.31
CA ILE A 274 6.27 -8.95 -7.99
C ILE A 274 6.27 -8.10 -6.73
N THR A 275 5.80 -6.85 -6.86
CA THR A 275 5.67 -5.92 -5.72
C THR A 275 4.24 -5.43 -5.51
N ILE A 276 3.30 -5.94 -6.31
CA ILE A 276 1.85 -5.75 -6.10
C ILE A 276 1.31 -6.72 -5.06
N PRO A 277 0.16 -6.44 -4.43
CA PRO A 277 -0.51 -7.38 -3.54
C PRO A 277 -0.83 -8.71 -4.26
N PRO A 278 -0.37 -9.88 -3.78
CA PRO A 278 -0.59 -11.17 -4.44
C PRO A 278 -2.01 -11.73 -4.18
N THR A 279 -3.04 -10.95 -4.52
CA THR A 279 -4.42 -11.42 -4.53
C THR A 279 -4.63 -12.40 -5.69
N LYS A 280 -5.67 -13.24 -5.62
CA LYS A 280 -6.06 -14.14 -6.73
C LYS A 280 -6.09 -13.39 -8.06
N ASP A 281 -6.82 -12.28 -8.13
CA ASP A 281 -7.02 -11.54 -9.37
C ASP A 281 -5.74 -10.89 -9.90
N ASN A 282 -4.90 -10.36 -9.02
CA ASN A 282 -3.61 -9.79 -9.39
C ASN A 282 -2.64 -10.86 -9.90
N MET A 283 -2.74 -12.09 -9.39
CA MET A 283 -1.83 -13.18 -9.75
C MET A 283 -2.31 -14.01 -10.95
N ASN A 284 -3.60 -13.96 -11.30
CA ASN A 284 -4.16 -14.69 -12.45
C ASN A 284 -3.38 -14.48 -13.77
N PRO A 285 -2.96 -13.26 -14.16
CA PRO A 285 -2.17 -13.04 -15.37
C PRO A 285 -0.83 -13.79 -15.41
N PHE A 286 -0.31 -14.25 -14.27
CA PHE A 286 0.99 -14.92 -14.17
C PHE A 286 0.90 -16.44 -14.24
N ASN A 287 -0.26 -16.97 -14.64
CA ASN A 287 -0.51 -18.40 -14.81
C ASN A 287 -0.04 -19.23 -13.59
N PRO A 288 -0.58 -18.92 -12.38
CA PRO A 288 -0.18 -19.61 -11.17
C PRO A 288 -0.54 -21.10 -11.25
N THR A 289 0.30 -21.94 -10.67
CA THR A 289 -0.02 -23.35 -10.43
C THR A 289 -1.21 -23.47 -9.48
N ASP A 290 -1.86 -24.63 -9.45
CA ASP A 290 -2.94 -24.91 -8.49
C ASP A 290 -2.52 -24.69 -7.04
N ALA A 291 -1.26 -24.96 -6.70
CA ALA A 291 -0.73 -24.75 -5.35
C ALA A 291 -0.59 -23.25 -5.03
N GLU A 292 -0.05 -22.47 -5.97
CA GLU A 292 0.06 -21.01 -5.85
C GLU A 292 -1.32 -20.35 -5.78
N ALA A 293 -2.24 -20.73 -6.67
CA ALA A 293 -3.61 -20.23 -6.70
C ALA A 293 -4.33 -20.47 -5.35
N LYS A 294 -4.21 -21.67 -4.79
CA LYS A 294 -4.76 -22.02 -3.46
C LYS A 294 -4.15 -21.21 -2.32
N LEU A 295 -2.93 -20.68 -2.46
CA LEU A 295 -2.36 -19.75 -1.48
C LEU A 295 -2.99 -18.36 -1.64
N TYR A 296 -3.03 -17.83 -2.86
CA TYR A 296 -3.55 -16.49 -3.13
C TYR A 296 -5.04 -16.35 -2.81
N GLU A 297 -5.81 -17.42 -2.97
CA GLU A 297 -7.24 -17.48 -2.61
C GLU A 297 -7.53 -17.29 -1.11
N LYS A 298 -6.52 -17.51 -0.25
CA LYS A 298 -6.71 -17.41 1.21
C LYS A 298 -6.59 -15.99 1.73
N PHE A 299 -5.96 -15.09 0.96
CA PHE A 299 -5.79 -13.71 1.37
C PHE A 299 -7.14 -13.01 1.49
N LYS A 300 -7.30 -12.36 2.63
CA LYS A 300 -8.30 -11.33 2.91
C LYS A 300 -7.57 -10.00 3.05
N TYR A 301 -8.26 -8.91 2.82
CA TYR A 301 -7.69 -7.57 2.92
C TYR A 301 -8.74 -6.58 3.43
N GLY A 302 -8.28 -5.42 3.88
CA GLY A 302 -9.15 -4.27 4.16
C GLY A 302 -9.30 -3.39 2.93
N THR A 303 -10.41 -2.67 2.87
CA THR A 303 -10.60 -1.49 2.02
C THR A 303 -10.23 -0.26 2.83
N TYR A 304 -9.39 0.60 2.24
CA TYR A 304 -8.83 1.76 2.93
C TYR A 304 -8.76 2.95 1.99
N TRP A 305 -9.37 4.04 2.41
CA TRP A 305 -9.30 5.32 1.73
C TRP A 305 -8.66 6.33 2.64
N THR A 306 -7.76 7.12 2.09
CA THR A 306 -7.22 8.29 2.77
C THR A 306 -7.61 9.55 2.02
N GLY A 307 -7.72 10.67 2.71
CA GLY A 307 -7.99 11.94 2.07
C GLY A 307 -7.86 13.13 3.00
N LEU A 308 -8.19 14.30 2.45
CA LEU A 308 -8.34 15.53 3.21
C LEU A 308 -9.78 16.00 3.11
N VAL A 309 -10.28 16.57 4.19
CA VAL A 309 -11.54 17.31 4.23
C VAL A 309 -11.25 18.77 4.55
N ARG A 310 -12.13 19.65 4.07
CA ARG A 310 -12.09 21.07 4.39
C ARG A 310 -13.36 21.52 5.10
N GLY A 311 -13.19 22.15 6.26
CA GLY A 311 -14.29 22.65 7.10
C GLY A 311 -15.00 21.55 7.91
N GLY A 312 -15.91 21.96 8.79
CA GLY A 312 -16.65 21.04 9.69
C GLY A 312 -15.97 20.78 11.04
N ILE A 313 -14.68 21.12 11.18
CA ILE A 313 -13.90 20.97 12.43
C ILE A 313 -13.05 22.24 12.61
N PRO A 314 -12.94 22.81 13.83
CA PRO A 314 -12.07 23.95 14.08
C PRO A 314 -10.59 23.63 13.87
N ASP A 315 -9.81 24.65 13.50
CA ASP A 315 -8.34 24.56 13.43
C ASP A 315 -7.75 24.22 14.82
N GLY A 316 -6.65 23.46 14.82
CA GLY A 316 -5.99 22.99 16.05
C GLY A 316 -6.67 21.84 16.77
N ILE A 317 -7.87 21.41 16.33
CA ILE A 317 -8.58 20.27 16.87
C ILE A 317 -8.45 19.06 15.93
N SER A 318 -8.05 17.93 16.49
CA SER A 318 -8.19 16.61 15.84
C SER A 318 -9.37 15.85 16.42
N VAL A 319 -10.03 15.03 15.61
CA VAL A 319 -11.10 14.14 16.05
C VAL A 319 -10.65 12.69 15.92
N GLN A 320 -10.66 11.95 17.02
CA GLN A 320 -10.49 10.50 17.02
C GLN A 320 -11.87 9.83 17.15
N ASN A 321 -12.18 8.89 16.27
CA ASN A 321 -13.41 8.12 16.39
C ASN A 321 -13.35 7.21 17.63
N SER A 322 -14.40 7.28 18.44
CA SER A 322 -14.55 6.53 19.68
C SER A 322 -16.00 6.12 19.85
N ALA A 323 -16.30 4.86 19.56
CA ALA A 323 -17.67 4.35 19.48
C ALA A 323 -18.23 4.03 20.88
N ASN A 324 -19.25 4.75 21.30
CA ASN A 324 -19.89 4.49 22.59
C ASN A 324 -20.58 3.12 22.59
N GLY A 325 -20.38 2.36 23.67
CA GLY A 325 -20.98 1.04 23.88
C GLY A 325 -20.25 -0.11 23.18
N SER A 326 -19.14 0.13 22.47
CA SER A 326 -18.30 -0.94 21.95
C SER A 326 -17.19 -1.33 22.94
N PRO A 327 -16.67 -2.57 22.88
CA PRO A 327 -15.49 -2.96 23.66
C PRO A 327 -14.32 -2.01 23.41
N TYR A 328 -13.77 -1.46 24.49
CA TYR A 328 -12.67 -0.49 24.47
C TYR A 328 -12.93 0.78 23.64
N TYR A 329 -14.21 1.11 23.37
CA TYR A 329 -14.60 2.24 22.51
C TYR A 329 -14.09 2.15 21.06
N LEU A 330 -13.64 0.97 20.62
CA LEU A 330 -13.16 0.75 19.27
C LEU A 330 -14.32 0.81 18.25
N PRO A 331 -14.16 1.49 17.11
CA PRO A 331 -15.18 1.51 16.08
C PRO A 331 -15.33 0.14 15.39
N GLY A 332 -16.57 -0.19 15.01
CA GLY A 332 -16.88 -1.34 14.16
C GLY A 332 -16.78 -0.97 12.69
N SER A 333 -16.39 -1.91 11.83
CA SER A 333 -16.35 -1.72 10.37
C SER A 333 -17.76 -1.60 9.76
N PRO A 334 -17.98 -0.71 8.76
CA PRO A 334 -17.06 0.32 8.27
C PRO A 334 -17.02 1.56 9.18
N TYR A 335 -15.90 2.28 9.20
CA TYR A 335 -15.75 3.51 9.99
C TYR A 335 -14.76 4.51 9.37
N VAL A 336 -14.88 5.78 9.74
CA VAL A 336 -13.80 6.76 9.62
C VAL A 336 -13.00 6.70 10.91
N GLU A 337 -11.68 6.56 10.83
CA GLU A 337 -10.79 6.47 11.99
C GLU A 337 -10.68 7.81 12.70
N ASN A 338 -10.36 8.86 11.94
CA ASN A 338 -9.94 10.15 12.46
C ASN A 338 -10.28 11.28 11.48
N PHE A 339 -10.23 12.50 12.00
CA PHE A 339 -10.03 13.74 11.25
C PHE A 339 -8.91 14.52 11.94
N ASP A 340 -7.68 14.40 11.46
CA ASP A 340 -6.51 15.01 12.09
C ASP A 340 -6.15 16.36 11.47
N PHE A 341 -5.97 17.38 12.32
CA PHE A 341 -5.58 18.70 11.84
C PHE A 341 -4.20 18.64 11.17
N THR A 342 -4.11 19.13 9.94
CA THR A 342 -2.87 19.02 9.13
C THR A 342 -1.84 20.11 9.44
N GLY A 343 -2.21 21.09 10.28
CA GLY A 343 -1.45 22.34 10.45
C GLY A 343 -1.81 23.42 9.43
N VAL A 344 -2.60 23.09 8.40
CA VAL A 344 -3.08 24.05 7.39
C VAL A 344 -4.53 24.44 7.69
N PRO A 345 -4.87 25.74 7.75
CA PRO A 345 -6.20 26.21 8.09
C PRO A 345 -7.33 25.53 7.30
N GLY A 346 -8.29 25.03 8.05
CA GLY A 346 -9.49 24.35 7.59
C GLY A 346 -9.28 22.94 7.07
N LEU A 347 -8.06 22.39 7.05
CA LEU A 347 -7.79 21.05 6.51
C LEU A 347 -7.55 20.00 7.59
N HIS A 348 -8.22 18.87 7.43
CA HIS A 348 -8.03 17.68 8.26
C HIS A 348 -7.82 16.44 7.39
N SER A 349 -6.85 15.60 7.71
CA SER A 349 -6.68 14.29 7.07
C SER A 349 -7.62 13.27 7.69
N PHE A 350 -8.10 12.31 6.90
CA PHE A 350 -8.95 11.24 7.39
C PHE A 350 -8.56 9.90 6.78
N HIS A 351 -8.88 8.83 7.50
CA HIS A 351 -8.83 7.47 6.99
C HIS A 351 -10.20 6.81 7.14
N ALA A 352 -10.69 6.17 6.08
CA ALA A 352 -11.93 5.40 6.08
C ALA A 352 -11.63 3.93 5.78
N VAL A 353 -12.15 3.03 6.62
CA VAL A 353 -11.83 1.61 6.61
C VAL A 353 -13.07 0.73 6.54
N SER A 354 -13.00 -0.33 5.74
CA SER A 354 -14.01 -1.40 5.71
C SER A 354 -13.39 -2.79 5.58
N THR A 355 -13.95 -3.79 6.26
CA THR A 355 -13.56 -5.21 6.19
C THR A 355 -14.24 -5.98 5.07
N ASP A 356 -15.43 -5.57 4.64
CA ASP A 356 -16.21 -6.22 3.57
C ASP A 356 -16.28 -5.38 2.29
N GLY A 357 -15.65 -4.21 2.32
CA GLY A 357 -15.58 -3.26 1.22
C GLY A 357 -16.75 -2.28 1.17
N PHE A 358 -17.95 -2.59 1.68
CA PHE A 358 -19.09 -1.68 1.57
C PHE A 358 -19.13 -0.66 2.75
N PRO A 359 -19.56 0.60 2.54
CA PRO A 359 -19.85 1.28 1.28
C PRO A 359 -18.59 1.83 0.58
N LEU A 360 -17.40 1.48 1.05
CA LEU A 360 -16.12 2.01 0.60
C LEU A 360 -15.57 1.34 -0.68
N ASN A 361 -16.37 0.56 -1.40
CA ASN A 361 -15.92 -0.21 -2.56
C ASN A 361 -15.81 0.66 -3.83
N THR A 362 -16.14 1.95 -3.71
CA THR A 362 -16.01 2.96 -4.77
C THR A 362 -15.63 4.30 -4.14
N GLU A 363 -15.00 5.18 -4.92
CA GLU A 363 -14.65 6.54 -4.49
C GLU A 363 -15.89 7.35 -4.07
N VAL A 364 -16.99 7.23 -4.82
CA VAL A 364 -18.26 7.89 -4.49
C VAL A 364 -18.79 7.40 -3.14
N GLY A 365 -18.78 6.08 -2.93
CA GLY A 365 -19.20 5.50 -1.66
C GLY A 365 -18.34 5.94 -0.48
N ALA A 366 -17.02 5.98 -0.65
CA ALA A 366 -16.10 6.50 0.37
C ALA A 366 -16.30 7.99 0.66
N THR A 367 -16.52 8.79 -0.38
CA THR A 367 -16.81 10.23 -0.26
C THR A 367 -18.11 10.48 0.49
N VAL A 368 -19.20 9.81 0.11
CA VAL A 368 -20.51 9.93 0.76
C VAL A 368 -20.44 9.47 2.21
N PHE A 369 -19.79 8.33 2.46
CA PHE A 369 -19.64 7.80 3.81
C PHE A 369 -18.87 8.73 4.74
N THR A 370 -17.74 9.28 4.28
CA THR A 370 -16.92 10.23 5.05
C THR A 370 -17.67 11.53 5.30
N THR A 371 -18.33 12.07 4.26
CA THR A 371 -19.15 13.29 4.38
C THR A 371 -20.27 13.12 5.40
N ALA A 372 -20.91 11.94 5.45
CA ALA A 372 -21.95 11.65 6.43
C ALA A 372 -21.45 11.72 7.89
N GLN A 373 -20.19 11.35 8.17
CA GLN A 373 -19.59 11.48 9.51
C GLN A 373 -19.34 12.94 9.89
N LEU A 374 -18.98 13.80 8.92
CA LEU A 374 -18.85 15.25 9.17
C LEU A 374 -20.23 15.88 9.41
N VAL A 375 -21.23 15.51 8.61
CA VAL A 375 -22.61 15.98 8.77
C VAL A 375 -23.21 15.55 10.10
N SER A 376 -22.90 14.34 10.61
CA SER A 376 -23.39 13.90 11.93
C SER A 376 -22.90 14.82 13.05
N MET A 377 -21.63 15.25 13.02
CA MET A 377 -21.08 16.22 13.97
C MET A 377 -21.76 17.60 13.86
N THR A 378 -22.02 18.07 12.63
CA THR A 378 -22.75 19.31 12.40
C THR A 378 -24.16 19.26 12.98
N LEU A 379 -24.91 18.18 12.72
CA LEU A 379 -26.27 17.99 13.24
C LEU A 379 -26.29 17.86 14.76
N ALA A 380 -25.27 17.23 15.34
CA ALA A 380 -25.09 17.13 16.79
C ALA A 380 -24.64 18.45 17.44
N LYS A 381 -24.32 19.48 16.64
CA LYS A 381 -23.76 20.76 17.10
C LYS A 381 -22.48 20.59 17.93
N THR A 382 -21.66 19.60 17.56
CA THR A 382 -20.45 19.24 18.32
C THR A 382 -19.39 20.32 18.24
N PHE A 383 -19.30 21.00 17.11
CA PHE A 383 -18.47 22.18 16.93
C PHE A 383 -19.31 23.35 16.41
N ASN A 384 -18.96 24.56 16.84
CA ASN A 384 -19.55 25.79 16.31
C ASN A 384 -18.68 26.32 15.16
N VAL A 385 -18.81 25.70 13.99
CA VAL A 385 -18.05 26.05 12.78
C VAL A 385 -18.98 26.57 11.68
N GLN A 386 -18.48 27.51 10.89
CA GLN A 386 -19.17 28.04 9.71
C GLN A 386 -18.73 27.28 8.46
N GLY A 387 -19.64 27.11 7.50
CA GLY A 387 -19.37 26.45 6.22
C GLY A 387 -19.79 24.98 6.16
N VAL A 388 -19.89 24.46 4.94
CA VAL A 388 -20.26 23.07 4.68
C VAL A 388 -18.98 22.24 4.52
N PRO A 389 -18.78 21.17 5.32
CA PRO A 389 -17.63 20.29 5.16
C PRO A 389 -17.62 19.66 3.77
N LYS A 390 -16.45 19.57 3.14
CA LYS A 390 -16.24 18.89 1.85
C LYS A 390 -15.03 17.97 1.91
N VAL A 391 -15.07 16.88 1.16
CA VAL A 391 -13.87 16.10 0.84
C VAL A 391 -13.08 16.90 -0.20
N GLU A 392 -11.85 17.27 0.14
CA GLU A 392 -10.96 18.08 -0.71
C GLU A 392 -10.18 17.19 -1.69
N VAL A 393 -9.68 16.05 -1.21
CA VAL A 393 -9.00 15.03 -2.00
C VAL A 393 -9.20 13.68 -1.32
N ILE A 394 -9.24 12.60 -2.11
CA ILE A 394 -9.34 11.23 -1.60
C ILE A 394 -8.55 10.28 -2.50
N LYS A 395 -8.00 9.21 -1.92
CA LYS A 395 -7.23 8.18 -2.62
C LYS A 395 -7.55 6.78 -2.11
N ASP A 396 -7.67 5.85 -3.05
CA ASP A 396 -7.83 4.43 -2.77
C ASP A 396 -6.47 3.77 -2.47
N HIS A 397 -6.31 3.21 -1.29
CA HIS A 397 -5.17 2.37 -0.89
C HIS A 397 -5.56 0.88 -0.78
N THR A 398 -6.67 0.49 -1.40
CA THR A 398 -7.15 -0.90 -1.44
C THR A 398 -6.40 -1.71 -2.51
N PRO A 399 -6.02 -2.97 -2.23
CA PRO A 399 -6.16 -3.69 -0.96
C PRO A 399 -5.03 -3.36 0.02
N ILE A 400 -5.36 -3.25 1.31
CA ILE A 400 -4.38 -3.08 2.40
C ILE A 400 -4.45 -4.26 3.38
N GLN A 401 -3.37 -4.49 4.13
CA GLN A 401 -3.33 -5.51 5.19
C GLN A 401 -3.72 -6.91 4.71
N LEU A 402 -3.07 -7.40 3.64
CA LEU A 402 -3.27 -8.76 3.16
C LEU A 402 -2.92 -9.77 4.26
N ARG A 403 -3.92 -10.56 4.64
CA ARG A 403 -3.85 -11.44 5.82
C ARG A 403 -4.69 -12.69 5.64
N VAL A 404 -4.47 -13.67 6.51
CA VAL A 404 -5.23 -14.93 6.54
C VAL A 404 -5.76 -15.22 7.95
N GLY A 405 -6.75 -16.11 8.08
CA GLY A 405 -7.29 -16.50 9.40
C GLY A 405 -6.26 -17.22 10.28
N SER A 406 -6.43 -17.17 11.60
CA SER A 406 -5.53 -17.79 12.59
C SER A 406 -5.27 -19.28 12.34
N ASP A 407 -6.30 -20.05 11.99
CA ASP A 407 -6.15 -21.48 11.63
C ASP A 407 -5.28 -21.69 10.38
N VAL A 408 -5.37 -20.76 9.44
CA VAL A 408 -4.55 -20.77 8.22
C VAL A 408 -3.10 -20.41 8.54
N VAL A 409 -2.87 -19.44 9.43
CA VAL A 409 -1.53 -19.12 9.96
C VAL A 409 -0.93 -20.35 10.63
N LYS A 410 -1.67 -20.97 11.56
CA LYS A 410 -1.27 -22.20 12.28
C LYS A 410 -0.97 -23.36 11.32
N GLY A 411 -1.67 -23.45 10.20
CA GLY A 411 -1.44 -24.42 9.13
C GLY A 411 -0.18 -24.18 8.27
N GLY A 412 0.71 -23.28 8.69
CA GLY A 412 1.99 -23.00 8.05
C GLY A 412 1.87 -22.21 6.74
N PHE A 413 0.88 -21.32 6.63
CA PHE A 413 0.65 -20.50 5.43
C PHE A 413 1.88 -19.69 5.02
N TYR A 414 2.48 -18.93 5.93
CA TYR A 414 3.61 -18.06 5.62
C TYR A 414 4.88 -18.83 5.23
N ARG A 415 5.12 -20.01 5.81
CA ARG A 415 6.19 -20.92 5.36
C ARG A 415 6.00 -21.34 3.90
N LYS A 416 4.76 -21.66 3.49
CA LYS A 416 4.43 -22.00 2.10
C LYS A 416 4.52 -20.79 1.17
N LEU A 417 4.10 -19.61 1.64
CA LEU A 417 4.23 -18.36 0.90
C LEU A 417 5.71 -18.01 0.64
N TYR A 418 6.57 -18.07 1.65
CA TYR A 418 8.00 -17.81 1.49
C TYR A 418 8.73 -18.85 0.63
N ALA A 419 8.24 -20.08 0.56
CA ALA A 419 8.79 -21.09 -0.34
C ALA A 419 8.64 -20.73 -1.83
N LEU A 420 7.79 -19.74 -2.19
CA LEU A 420 7.64 -19.25 -3.56
C LEU A 420 8.84 -18.44 -4.05
N GLN A 421 9.67 -17.92 -3.14
CA GLN A 421 10.79 -17.05 -3.51
C GLN A 421 11.79 -17.75 -4.44
N GLY A 422 11.94 -17.23 -5.65
CA GLY A 422 12.85 -17.74 -6.69
C GLY A 422 12.26 -18.83 -7.58
N GLN A 423 11.06 -19.35 -7.27
CA GLN A 423 10.43 -20.36 -8.12
C GLN A 423 10.12 -19.76 -9.49
N LYS A 424 10.44 -20.51 -10.56
CA LYS A 424 10.30 -20.05 -11.95
C LYS A 424 10.95 -18.68 -12.19
N ASN A 425 12.06 -18.37 -11.52
CA ASN A 425 12.73 -17.06 -11.61
C ASN A 425 11.85 -15.87 -11.18
N THR A 426 10.85 -16.11 -10.31
CA THR A 426 9.95 -15.10 -9.76
C THR A 426 10.27 -14.84 -8.29
N PHE A 427 10.37 -13.57 -7.93
CA PHE A 427 10.63 -13.10 -6.58
C PHE A 427 9.51 -12.16 -6.14
N PHE A 428 9.32 -12.04 -4.83
CA PHE A 428 8.22 -11.26 -4.28
C PHE A 428 8.68 -10.36 -3.13
N THR A 429 8.13 -9.15 -3.07
CA THR A 429 8.28 -8.23 -1.94
C THR A 429 7.01 -7.40 -1.75
N GLY A 430 6.96 -6.53 -0.74
CA GLY A 430 5.82 -5.65 -0.43
C GLY A 430 5.02 -6.10 0.80
N ALA A 431 3.93 -5.38 1.08
CA ALA A 431 3.16 -5.44 2.33
C ALA A 431 2.52 -6.80 2.67
N ALA A 432 2.43 -7.74 1.72
CA ALA A 432 1.99 -9.10 2.01
C ALA A 432 3.10 -9.98 2.62
N TRP A 433 4.35 -9.51 2.60
CA TRP A 433 5.54 -10.30 2.94
C TRP A 433 6.26 -9.82 4.20
N ALA A 434 6.02 -8.57 4.62
CA ALA A 434 6.67 -7.91 5.74
C ALA A 434 5.71 -6.86 6.35
N PRO A 435 6.02 -6.27 7.52
CA PRO A 435 5.22 -5.19 8.11
C PRO A 435 4.93 -4.08 7.10
N ASP A 436 3.69 -3.56 7.09
CA ASP A 436 3.24 -2.52 6.16
C ASP A 436 3.76 -1.13 6.56
N ASP A 437 5.08 -1.00 6.52
CA ASP A 437 5.85 0.20 6.85
C ASP A 437 6.95 0.37 5.79
N THR A 438 7.06 1.57 5.19
CA THR A 438 7.96 1.75 4.03
C THR A 438 9.42 1.41 4.35
N GLY A 439 9.92 1.77 5.55
CA GLY A 439 11.30 1.49 5.93
C GLY A 439 11.56 -0.01 6.13
N LEU A 440 10.65 -0.70 6.82
CA LEU A 440 10.70 -2.16 7.00
C LEU A 440 10.56 -2.90 5.66
N LEU A 441 9.68 -2.43 4.78
CA LEU A 441 9.49 -2.97 3.45
C LEU A 441 10.73 -2.81 2.56
N TRP A 442 11.45 -1.69 2.66
CA TRP A 442 12.73 -1.51 1.97
C TRP A 442 13.81 -2.46 2.52
N ASN A 443 13.89 -2.62 3.85
CA ASN A 443 14.81 -3.59 4.47
C ASN A 443 14.52 -5.03 4.01
N PHE A 444 13.25 -5.43 3.97
CA PHE A 444 12.86 -6.74 3.44
C PHE A 444 13.23 -6.87 1.96
N THR A 445 12.98 -5.81 1.17
CA THR A 445 13.29 -5.77 -0.26
C THR A 445 14.79 -5.98 -0.51
N GLU A 446 15.67 -5.40 0.31
CA GLU A 446 17.11 -5.62 0.21
C GLU A 446 17.50 -7.10 0.27
N GLY A 447 16.91 -7.85 1.20
CA GLY A 447 17.13 -9.29 1.31
C GLY A 447 16.66 -10.05 0.05
N ILE A 448 15.56 -9.61 -0.56
CA ILE A 448 15.06 -10.19 -1.82
C ILE A 448 15.97 -9.84 -3.00
N LEU A 449 16.42 -8.59 -3.11
CA LEU A 449 17.33 -8.17 -4.19
C LEU A 449 18.64 -8.93 -4.14
N ALA A 450 19.22 -9.15 -2.96
CA ALA A 450 20.43 -9.94 -2.80
C ALA A 450 20.26 -11.37 -3.36
N LYS A 451 19.16 -12.05 -3.00
CA LYS A 451 18.84 -13.40 -3.51
C LYS A 451 18.57 -13.40 -5.02
N LEU A 452 17.83 -12.41 -5.51
CA LEU A 452 17.51 -12.25 -6.92
C LEU A 452 18.80 -12.09 -7.73
N VAL A 453 19.68 -11.17 -7.32
CA VAL A 453 20.92 -10.86 -8.03
C VAL A 453 21.90 -12.04 -8.02
N ALA A 454 22.00 -12.75 -6.90
CA ALA A 454 22.85 -13.95 -6.78
C ALA A 454 22.41 -15.12 -7.69
N SER A 455 21.19 -15.05 -8.24
CA SER A 455 20.63 -16.11 -9.10
C SER A 455 20.78 -15.87 -10.61
N PHE A 456 21.54 -14.84 -11.03
CA PHE A 456 21.80 -14.52 -12.44
C PHE A 456 22.88 -15.36 -13.09
#